data_AF-A0A970T0S0-F1
#
_entry.id   AF-A0A970T0S0-F1
#
_cell.length_a   1.000
_cell.length_b   1.000
_cell.length_c   1.000
_cell.angle_alpha   90.00
_cell.angle_beta   90.00
_cell.angle_gamma   90.00
#
_symmetry.space_group_name_H-M   'P 1'
#
loop_
_entity.id
_entity.type
_entity.pdbx_description
1 polymer ?
#
loop_
_entity_poly.entity_id
_entity_poly.type
_entity_poly.pdbx_seq_one_letter_code
_entity_poly.pdbx_strand_id
1 'polypeptide(L)'
;MKTTEKQKLSNNPLYFSNSKTEALEEALRIFIEAFDEYASKNELTEEQISSFKQLIIDSYVEKRAVYFIESKLYNFNDYINKSFHFALKHSFSNEDKESITKLFYYNNKHRLISNEQY
;
A
#
# COMPACT_ATOMS: atom_id res chain seq x y z
N MET A 1 4.50 -27.37 -3.94
CA MET A 1 3.49 -26.66 -3.12
C MET A 1 4.17 -25.54 -2.33
N LYS A 2 4.17 -24.30 -2.83
CA LYS A 2 4.74 -23.11 -2.15
C LYS A 2 3.91 -21.83 -2.38
N THR A 3 2.68 -21.96 -2.91
CA THR A 3 1.87 -20.85 -3.43
C THR A 3 0.87 -20.27 -2.42
N THR A 4 0.62 -20.95 -1.30
CA THR A 4 -0.49 -20.61 -0.39
C THR A 4 -0.16 -19.50 0.62
N GLU A 5 1.10 -19.30 1.01
CA GLU A 5 1.46 -18.25 1.99
C GLU A 5 1.50 -16.85 1.35
N LYS A 6 2.07 -16.72 0.14
CA LYS A 6 2.09 -15.45 -0.61
C LYS A 6 0.69 -14.92 -0.91
N GLN A 7 -0.26 -15.81 -1.22
CA GLN A 7 -1.64 -15.43 -1.53
C GLN A 7 -2.40 -14.92 -0.29
N LYS A 8 -2.17 -15.49 0.90
CA LYS A 8 -2.82 -15.04 2.15
C LYS A 8 -2.32 -13.67 2.64
N LEU A 9 -1.07 -13.32 2.39
CA LEU A 9 -0.51 -12.01 2.74
C LEU A 9 -1.03 -10.87 1.84
N SER A 10 -1.38 -11.18 0.58
CA SER A 10 -1.87 -10.18 -0.39
C SER A 10 -3.21 -9.53 -0.03
N ASN A 11 -4.00 -10.17 0.84
CA ASN A 11 -5.31 -9.68 1.29
C ASN A 11 -5.23 -8.86 2.58
N ASN A 12 -4.05 -8.65 3.16
CA ASN A 12 -3.90 -7.75 4.30
C ASN A 12 -3.72 -6.32 3.77
N PRO A 13 -4.64 -5.38 4.04
CA PRO A 13 -4.52 -3.99 3.58
C PRO A 13 -3.27 -3.26 4.12
N LEU A 14 -2.59 -3.84 5.12
CA LEU A 14 -1.31 -3.38 5.67
C LEU A 14 -0.08 -3.88 4.87
N TYR A 15 -0.22 -4.97 4.11
CA TYR A 15 0.86 -5.51 3.27
C TYR A 15 0.76 -4.94 1.85
N PHE A 16 1.34 -3.75 1.68
CA PHE A 16 1.59 -3.24 0.35
C PHE A 16 2.84 -3.87 -0.24
N SER A 17 2.64 -4.71 -1.25
CA SER A 17 3.69 -5.20 -2.13
C SER A 17 3.31 -4.92 -3.59
N ASN A 18 4.19 -4.23 -4.30
CA ASN A 18 4.16 -4.07 -5.74
C ASN A 18 5.55 -4.39 -6.31
N SER A 19 5.68 -4.48 -7.63
CA SER A 19 6.97 -4.78 -8.26
C SER A 19 8.08 -3.78 -7.89
N LYS A 20 7.73 -2.51 -7.66
CA LYS A 20 8.67 -1.47 -7.23
C LYS A 20 9.17 -1.71 -5.80
N THR A 21 8.30 -2.13 -4.87
CA THR A 21 8.69 -2.42 -3.48
C THR A 21 9.47 -3.71 -3.38
N GLU A 22 9.15 -4.72 -4.19
CA GLU A 22 9.95 -5.97 -4.26
C GLU A 22 11.38 -5.66 -4.77
N ALA A 23 11.50 -4.86 -5.84
CA ALA A 23 12.80 -4.42 -6.33
C ALA A 23 13.56 -3.56 -5.31
N LEU A 24 12.84 -2.73 -4.54
CA LEU A 24 13.42 -1.91 -3.48
C LEU A 24 13.94 -2.77 -2.31
N GLU A 25 13.22 -3.84 -1.95
CA GLU A 25 13.61 -4.77 -0.89
C GLU A 25 14.86 -5.57 -1.28
N GLU A 26 14.93 -6.00 -2.54
CA GLU A 26 16.12 -6.65 -3.10
C GLU A 26 17.32 -5.69 -3.14
N ALA A 27 17.11 -4.45 -3.58
CA ALA A 27 18.15 -3.42 -3.59
C ALA A 27 18.68 -3.12 -2.18
N LEU A 28 17.79 -3.05 -1.18
CA LEU A 28 18.18 -2.89 0.23
C LEU A 28 19.09 -4.03 0.69
N ARG A 29 18.74 -5.28 0.39
CA ARG A 29 19.55 -6.45 0.77
C ARG A 29 20.96 -6.36 0.16
N ILE A 30 21.04 -6.16 -1.15
CA ILE A 30 22.32 -6.06 -1.88
C ILE A 30 23.15 -4.89 -1.32
N PHE A 31 22.51 -3.76 -1.02
CA PHE A 31 23.20 -2.60 -0.49
C PHE A 31 23.75 -2.82 0.92
N ILE A 32 22.98 -3.46 1.80
CA ILE A 32 23.46 -3.81 3.15
C ILE A 32 24.64 -4.79 3.07
N GLU A 33 24.56 -5.81 2.21
CA GLU A 33 25.67 -6.75 1.99
C GLU A 33 26.94 -6.03 1.51
N ALA A 34 26.82 -5.15 0.52
CA ALA A 34 27.93 -4.35 0.02
C ALA A 34 28.49 -3.39 1.09
N PHE A 35 27.61 -2.80 1.91
CA PHE A 35 28.00 -1.94 3.02
C PHE A 35 28.75 -2.72 4.11
N ASP A 36 28.30 -3.93 4.44
CA ASP A 36 28.96 -4.78 5.44
C ASP A 36 30.35 -5.21 4.98
N GLU A 37 30.53 -5.49 3.69
CA GLU A 37 31.84 -5.75 3.11
C GLU A 37 32.75 -4.52 3.18
N TYR A 38 32.22 -3.33 2.86
CA TYR A 38 32.94 -2.06 2.97
C TYR A 38 33.33 -1.75 4.42
N ALA A 39 32.41 -1.92 5.36
CA ALA A 39 32.63 -1.68 6.79
C ALA A 39 33.73 -2.59 7.34
N SER A 40 33.71 -3.86 6.94
CA SER A 40 34.72 -4.85 7.33
C SER A 40 36.11 -4.51 6.77
N LYS A 41 36.18 -4.03 5.52
CA LYS A 41 37.44 -3.62 4.87
C LYS A 41 38.07 -2.36 5.47
N ASN A 42 37.25 -1.47 6.03
CA ASN A 42 37.70 -0.18 6.56
C ASN A 42 37.71 -0.15 8.10
N GLU A 43 37.53 -1.29 8.76
CA GLU A 43 37.54 -1.43 10.23
C GLU A 43 36.63 -0.40 10.93
N LEU A 44 35.43 -0.16 10.38
CA LEU A 44 34.46 0.75 10.99
C LEU A 44 34.05 0.24 12.37
N THR A 45 33.81 1.17 13.30
CA THR A 45 33.31 0.79 14.63
C THR A 45 31.86 0.32 14.54
N GLU A 46 31.44 -0.53 15.47
CA GLU A 46 30.06 -1.01 15.52
C GLU A 46 29.04 0.14 15.62
N GLU A 47 29.38 1.22 16.33
CA GLU A 47 28.55 2.43 16.43
C GLU A 47 28.38 3.12 15.07
N GLN A 48 29.44 3.23 14.28
CA GLN A 48 29.39 3.80 12.93
C GLN A 48 28.55 2.93 12.00
N ILE A 49 28.76 1.62 12.03
CA ILE A 49 28.00 0.65 11.22
C ILE A 49 26.51 0.75 11.56
N SER A 50 26.16 0.79 12.84
CA SER A 50 24.78 0.91 13.31
C SER A 50 24.13 2.22 12.84
N SER A 51 24.84 3.34 12.99
CA SER A 51 24.40 4.66 12.52
C SER A 51 24.10 4.67 11.01
N PHE A 52 25.03 4.14 10.19
CA PHE A 52 24.82 4.08 8.74
C PHE A 52 23.70 3.13 8.34
N LYS A 53 23.58 1.96 8.98
CA LYS A 53 22.46 1.03 8.73
C LYS A 53 21.12 1.67 9.06
N GLN A 54 21.05 2.44 10.14
CA GLN A 54 19.84 3.18 10.48
C GLN A 54 19.45 4.17 9.37
N LEU A 55 20.40 4.96 8.87
CA LEU A 55 20.16 5.90 7.76
C LEU A 55 19.68 5.19 6.48
N ILE A 56 20.25 4.02 6.17
CA ILE A 56 19.85 3.20 5.03
C ILE A 56 18.41 2.71 5.19
N ILE A 57 18.05 2.22 6.38
CA ILE A 57 16.70 1.75 6.70
C ILE A 57 15.69 2.91 6.66
N ASP A 58 16.03 4.06 7.21
CA ASP A 58 15.16 5.24 7.21
C ASP A 58 14.85 5.68 5.78
N SER A 59 15.87 5.72 4.90
CA SER A 59 15.69 6.04 3.48
C SER A 59 14.84 4.99 2.75
N TYR A 60 15.03 3.71 3.06
CA TYR A 60 14.19 2.63 2.54
C TYR A 60 12.72 2.82 2.91
N VAL A 61 12.43 3.12 4.19
CA VAL A 61 11.06 3.34 4.68
C VAL A 61 10.43 4.54 3.98
N GLU A 62 11.16 5.64 3.83
CA GLU A 62 10.69 6.83 3.12
C GLU A 62 10.32 6.50 1.66
N LYS A 63 11.21 5.81 0.92
CA LYS A 63 10.93 5.42 -0.47
C LYS A 63 9.76 4.46 -0.59
N ARG A 64 9.64 3.51 0.33
CA ARG A 64 8.50 2.59 0.39
C ARG A 64 7.18 3.34 0.62
N ALA A 65 7.17 4.34 1.50
CA ALA A 65 6.01 5.20 1.75
C ALA A 65 5.60 5.99 0.50
N VAL A 66 6.57 6.55 -0.25
CA VAL A 66 6.31 7.23 -1.52
C VAL A 66 5.63 6.30 -2.52
N TYR A 67 6.16 5.08 -2.71
CA TYR A 67 5.54 4.11 -3.63
C TYR A 67 4.14 3.67 -3.22
N PHE A 68 3.88 3.57 -1.91
CA PHE A 68 2.54 3.32 -1.41
C PHE A 68 1.57 4.44 -1.77
N ILE A 69 1.97 5.70 -1.51
CA ILE A 69 1.14 6.87 -1.80
C ILE A 69 0.91 7.00 -3.30
N GLU A 70 1.95 6.89 -4.14
CA GLU A 70 1.82 6.92 -5.60
C GLU A 70 0.78 5.90 -6.10
N SER A 71 0.85 4.67 -5.59
CA SER A 71 -0.08 3.61 -6.00
C SER A 71 -1.52 3.90 -5.55
N LYS A 72 -1.72 4.44 -4.35
CA LYS A 72 -3.06 4.79 -3.86
C LYS A 72 -3.64 6.00 -4.60
N LEU A 73 -2.83 7.02 -4.86
CA LEU A 73 -3.24 8.23 -5.57
C LEU A 73 -3.57 7.97 -7.04
N TYR A 74 -2.85 7.07 -7.70
CA TYR A 74 -3.18 6.65 -9.07
C TYR A 74 -4.62 6.12 -9.15
N ASN A 75 -5.00 5.23 -8.22
CA ASN A 75 -6.35 4.70 -8.15
C ASN A 75 -7.38 5.76 -7.72
N PHE A 76 -6.98 6.72 -6.89
CA PHE A 76 -7.85 7.80 -6.45
C PHE A 76 -8.23 8.74 -7.58
N ASN A 77 -7.28 9.11 -8.45
CA ASN A 77 -7.56 9.94 -9.62
C ASN A 77 -8.54 9.26 -10.59
N ASP A 78 -8.36 7.96 -10.84
CA ASP A 78 -9.29 7.17 -11.67
C ASP A 78 -10.71 7.12 -11.05
N TYR A 79 -10.80 6.91 -9.73
CA TYR A 79 -12.07 6.93 -9.02
C TYR A 79 -12.77 8.28 -9.07
N ILE A 80 -12.03 9.37 -8.90
CA ILE A 80 -12.54 10.74 -9.03
C ILE A 80 -13.06 10.98 -10.44
N ASN A 81 -12.26 10.65 -11.46
CA ASN A 81 -12.65 10.85 -12.85
C ASN A 81 -13.90 10.03 -13.20
N LYS A 82 -13.99 8.78 -12.75
CA LYS A 82 -15.19 7.95 -12.92
C LYS A 82 -16.40 8.54 -12.21
N SER A 83 -16.22 9.04 -10.98
CA SER A 83 -17.29 9.69 -10.22
C SER A 83 -17.80 10.96 -10.90
N PHE A 84 -16.89 11.81 -11.38
CA PHE A 84 -17.25 13.02 -12.13
C PHE A 84 -17.90 12.68 -13.47
N HIS A 85 -17.37 11.72 -14.21
CA HIS A 85 -17.97 11.26 -15.47
C HIS A 85 -19.37 10.72 -15.23
N PHE A 86 -19.57 9.91 -14.20
CA PHE A 86 -20.90 9.41 -13.82
C PHE A 86 -21.85 10.56 -13.46
N ALA A 87 -21.43 11.51 -12.61
CA ALA A 87 -22.24 12.63 -12.18
C ALA A 87 -22.60 13.61 -13.32
N LEU A 88 -21.70 13.78 -14.30
CA LEU A 88 -21.92 14.67 -15.44
C LEU A 88 -22.70 14.02 -16.59
N LYS A 89 -22.57 12.69 -16.78
CA LYS A 89 -23.23 11.95 -17.88
C LYS A 89 -24.60 11.41 -17.52
N HIS A 90 -24.92 11.25 -16.23
CA HIS A 90 -26.26 10.92 -15.78
C HIS A 90 -26.97 12.16 -15.23
N SER A 91 -27.95 12.67 -15.99
CA SER A 91 -28.99 13.49 -15.39
C SER A 91 -29.79 12.59 -14.45
N PHE A 92 -29.59 12.71 -13.14
CA PHE A 92 -30.32 11.90 -12.16
C PHE A 92 -31.82 12.13 -12.33
N SER A 93 -32.51 11.14 -12.90
CA SER A 93 -33.97 11.07 -12.82
C SER A 93 -34.35 10.80 -11.36
N ASN A 94 -35.54 11.20 -10.92
CA ASN A 94 -35.95 11.03 -9.52
C ASN A 94 -35.97 9.55 -9.09
N GLU A 95 -36.15 8.60 -10.02
CA GLU A 95 -36.14 7.16 -9.76
C GLU A 95 -34.73 6.60 -9.49
N ASP A 96 -33.70 7.16 -10.13
CA ASP A 96 -32.31 6.75 -9.94
C ASP A 96 -31.80 7.15 -8.54
N LYS A 97 -32.22 8.32 -8.05
CA LYS A 97 -31.89 8.79 -6.69
C LYS A 97 -32.45 7.85 -5.62
N GLU A 98 -33.69 7.39 -5.78
CA GLU A 98 -34.33 6.50 -4.81
C GLU A 98 -33.64 5.13 -4.77
N SER A 99 -33.27 4.59 -5.93
CA SER A 99 -32.56 3.31 -6.05
C SER A 99 -31.15 3.36 -5.47
N ILE A 100 -30.39 4.42 -5.76
CA ILE A 100 -29.04 4.63 -5.20
C ILE A 100 -29.12 4.79 -3.68
N THR A 101 -30.09 5.56 -3.18
CA THR A 101 -30.29 5.76 -1.73
C THR A 101 -30.63 4.45 -1.02
N LYS A 102 -31.48 3.61 -1.62
CA LYS A 102 -31.79 2.26 -1.12
C LYS A 102 -30.55 1.36 -1.11
N LEU A 103 -29.72 1.40 -2.16
CA LEU A 103 -28.48 0.63 -2.23
C LEU A 103 -27.49 1.02 -1.12
N PHE A 104 -27.24 2.31 -0.92
CA PHE A 104 -26.36 2.82 0.14
C PHE A 104 -26.90 2.49 1.54
N TYR A 105 -28.21 2.63 1.75
CA TYR A 105 -28.86 2.31 3.02
C TYR A 105 -28.78 0.81 3.35
N TYR A 106 -29.03 -0.05 2.36
CA TYR A 106 -28.97 -1.50 2.51
C TYR A 106 -27.53 -1.98 2.82
N ASN A 107 -26.55 -1.40 2.13
CA ASN A 107 -25.14 -1.77 2.33
C ASN A 107 -24.63 -1.33 3.71
N ASN A 108 -25.03 -0.15 4.19
CA ASN A 108 -24.70 0.31 5.55
C ASN A 108 -25.39 -0.53 6.64
N LYS A 109 -26.64 -0.97 6.43
CA LYS A 109 -27.34 -1.82 7.39
C LYS A 109 -26.66 -3.19 7.55
N HIS A 110 -26.21 -3.81 6.46
CA HIS A 110 -25.49 -5.09 6.53
C HIS A 110 -24.09 -4.96 7.14
N ARG A 111 -23.42 -3.83 6.92
CA ARG A 111 -22.12 -3.55 7.54
C ARG A 111 -22.20 -3.31 9.05
N LEU A 112 -23.35 -2.84 9.55
CA LEU A 112 -23.62 -2.70 10.99
C LEU A 112 -23.94 -4.07 11.63
N ILE A 113 -24.74 -4.90 10.96
CA ILE A 113 -25.11 -6.24 11.46
C ILE A 113 -23.89 -7.17 11.53
N SER A 114 -22.93 -7.06 10.59
CA SER A 114 -21.71 -7.87 10.63
C SER A 114 -20.74 -7.49 11.76
N ASN A 115 -20.85 -6.27 12.31
CA ASN A 115 -20.00 -5.77 13.39
C ASN A 115 -20.57 -6.03 14.79
N GLU A 116 -21.84 -6.44 14.91
CA GLU A 116 -22.48 -6.77 16.19
C GLU A 116 -22.46 -8.27 16.52
N GLN A 117 -21.90 -9.12 15.64
CA GLN A 117 -21.76 -10.57 15.87
C GLN A 117 -20.39 -11.00 16.43
N TYR A 118 -19.72 -10.11 17.16
CA TYR A 118 -18.54 -10.44 17.97
C TYR A 118 -18.73 -10.05 19.42
#